data_AF-A0A3A5HJ56-F1
#
_entry.id   AF-A0A3A5HJ56-F1
#
_cell.length_a   1.000
_cell.length_b   1.000
_cell.length_c   1.000
_cell.angle_alpha   90.00
_cell.angle_beta   90.00
_cell.angle_gamma   90.00
#
_symmetry.space_group_name_H-M   'P 1'
#
loop_
_entity.id
_entity.type
_entity.pdbx_description
1 polymer ?
#
loop_
_entity_poly.entity_id
_entity_poly.type
_entity_poly.pdbx_seq_one_letter_code
_entity_poly.pdbx_strand_id
1 'polypeptide(L)'
;MEQPLVTKIVAFYWNHLKLSNVILSFFIVFIIKFVLETYYSPGDLNTLISANKDNIYLIVATISGTLLGFIITSISVIAAFFDSKKLELIREYGMVNDLFNIFFSTIKFLAITTLIAILGIISNWTILIFYLIIFNVIVSSFLIACCIWALETIIKGLGN
;
A
#
# COMPACT_ATOMS: atom_id res chain seq x y z
N MET A 1 -20.09 -16.38 22.24
CA MET A 1 -19.97 -15.11 22.98
C MET A 1 -18.48 -14.80 23.16
N GLU A 2 -17.74 -14.55 22.07
CA GLU A 2 -16.26 -14.37 22.08
C GLU A 2 -15.78 -13.25 21.12
N GLN A 3 -16.66 -12.35 20.69
CA GLN A 3 -16.35 -11.31 19.69
C GLN A 3 -15.75 -9.96 20.15
N PRO A 4 -15.63 -9.58 21.45
CA PRO A 4 -15.04 -8.29 21.84
C PRO A 4 -13.50 -8.26 21.74
N LEU A 5 -12.87 -9.42 21.53
CA LEU A 5 -11.42 -9.55 21.36
C LEU A 5 -10.99 -9.22 19.93
N VAL A 6 -11.79 -9.58 18.92
CA VAL A 6 -11.49 -9.34 17.50
C VAL A 6 -11.49 -7.85 17.18
N THR A 7 -12.46 -7.09 17.71
CA THR A 7 -12.55 -5.62 17.53
C THR A 7 -11.40 -4.89 18.20
N LYS A 8 -11.00 -5.29 19.41
CA LYS A 8 -9.80 -4.75 20.07
C LYS A 8 -8.52 -5.11 19.33
N ILE A 9 -8.41 -6.33 18.79
CA ILE A 9 -7.25 -6.76 18.01
C ILE A 9 -7.14 -5.92 16.73
N VAL A 10 -8.22 -5.72 15.97
CA VAL A 10 -8.20 -4.95 14.71
C VAL A 10 -7.85 -3.48 14.96
N ALA A 11 -8.45 -2.84 15.96
CA ALA A 11 -8.15 -1.44 16.31
C ALA A 11 -6.75 -1.27 16.91
N PHE A 12 -6.27 -2.23 17.70
CA PHE A 12 -4.91 -2.25 18.23
C PHE A 12 -3.88 -2.50 17.12
N TYR A 13 -4.16 -3.41 16.19
CA TYR A 13 -3.36 -3.63 14.98
C TYR A 13 -3.30 -2.35 14.15
N TRP A 14 -4.42 -1.64 13.93
CA TRP A 14 -4.48 -0.44 13.10
C TRP A 14 -3.50 0.68 13.48
N ASN A 15 -3.45 1.04 14.76
CA ASN A 15 -2.59 2.13 15.23
C ASN A 15 -1.11 1.71 15.28
N HIS A 16 -0.83 0.45 15.62
CA HIS A 16 0.54 -0.05 15.65
C HIS A 16 1.10 -0.31 14.24
N LEU A 17 0.28 -0.82 13.32
CA LEU A 17 0.72 -1.23 11.98
C LEU A 17 0.94 -0.04 11.05
N LYS A 18 0.14 1.03 11.12
CA LYS A 18 0.34 2.22 10.27
C LYS A 18 1.70 2.89 10.51
N LEU A 19 2.05 3.12 11.78
CA LEU A 19 3.35 3.71 12.13
C LEU A 19 4.47 2.69 11.95
N SER A 20 4.27 1.43 12.37
CA SER A 20 5.29 0.39 12.23
C SER A 20 5.62 0.10 10.76
N ASN A 21 4.64 0.03 9.86
CA ASN A 21 4.88 -0.21 8.43
C ASN A 21 5.63 0.95 7.78
N VAL A 22 5.33 2.20 8.14
CA VAL A 22 6.05 3.37 7.62
C VAL A 22 7.48 3.39 8.15
N ILE A 23 7.69 3.14 9.44
CA ILE A 23 9.03 3.06 10.05
C ILE A 23 9.84 1.91 9.45
N LEU A 24 9.23 0.74 9.30
CA LEU A 24 9.85 -0.44 8.69
C LEU A 24 10.21 -0.17 7.22
N SER A 25 9.32 0.46 6.46
CA SER A 25 9.59 0.85 5.08
C SER A 25 10.76 1.85 5.00
N PHE A 26 10.83 2.80 5.93
CA PHE A 26 11.94 3.74 6.03
C PHE A 26 13.26 3.02 6.31
N PHE A 27 13.24 2.04 7.22
CA PHE A 27 14.40 1.24 7.58
C PHE A 27 14.88 0.36 6.41
N ILE A 28 13.95 -0.27 5.68
CA ILE A 28 14.27 -1.07 4.49
C ILE A 28 14.91 -0.18 3.41
N VAL A 29 14.35 1.00 3.14
CA VAL A 29 14.95 1.94 2.16
C VAL A 29 16.32 2.42 2.61
N PHE A 30 16.51 2.67 3.90
CA PHE A 30 17.81 3.04 4.45
C PHE A 30 18.84 1.92 4.26
N ILE A 31 18.47 0.66 4.51
CA ILE A 31 19.33 -0.50 4.24
C ILE A 31 19.65 -0.60 2.75
N ILE A 32 18.66 -0.49 1.87
CA ILE A 32 18.87 -0.55 0.41
C ILE A 32 19.84 0.55 -0.02
N LYS A 33 19.63 1.79 0.44
CA LYS A 33 20.54 2.90 0.17
C LYS A 33 21.96 2.60 0.67
N PHE A 34 22.10 2.15 1.91
CA PHE A 34 23.39 1.83 2.52
C PHE A 34 24.14 0.73 1.76
N VAL A 35 23.43 -0.33 1.36
CA VAL A 35 23.99 -1.42 0.55
C VAL A 35 24.41 -0.89 -0.83
N LEU A 36 23.56 -0.12 -1.51
CA LEU A 36 23.88 0.44 -2.82
C LEU A 36 25.08 1.37 -2.78
N GLU A 37 25.20 2.23 -1.77
CA GLU A 37 26.37 3.12 -1.58
C GLU A 37 27.65 2.35 -1.19
N THR A 38 27.51 1.16 -0.59
CA THR A 38 28.67 0.29 -0.24
C THR A 38 29.20 -0.45 -1.46
N TYR A 39 28.32 -0.89 -2.37
CA TYR A 39 28.70 -1.71 -3.53
C TYR A 39 28.95 -0.90 -4.81
N TYR A 40 28.32 0.27 -4.96
CA TYR A 40 28.43 1.09 -6.17
C TYR A 40 28.96 2.48 -5.88
N SER A 41 29.88 2.95 -6.74
CA SER A 41 30.27 4.36 -6.75
C SER A 41 29.07 5.24 -7.12
N PRO A 42 28.91 6.44 -6.54
CA PRO A 42 27.76 7.32 -6.83
C PRO A 42 27.55 7.62 -8.32
N GLY A 43 28.65 7.63 -9.11
CA GLY A 43 28.60 7.83 -10.56
C GLY A 43 28.02 6.64 -11.34
N ASP A 44 28.38 5.41 -10.93
CA ASP A 44 27.92 4.18 -11.59
C ASP A 44 26.44 3.92 -11.30
N LEU A 45 25.98 4.26 -10.09
CA LEU A 45 24.58 4.14 -9.74
C LEU A 45 23.71 5.08 -10.59
N ASN A 46 24.14 6.32 -10.76
CA ASN A 46 23.37 7.32 -11.49
C ASN A 46 23.29 7.00 -12.99
N THR A 47 24.36 6.44 -13.58
CA THR A 47 24.35 5.99 -14.98
C THR A 47 23.44 4.79 -15.18
N LEU A 48 23.47 3.80 -14.28
CA LEU A 48 22.60 2.62 -14.35
C LEU A 48 21.12 2.98 -14.21
N ILE A 49 20.78 3.85 -13.25
CA ILE A 49 19.41 4.34 -13.05
C ILE A 49 18.97 5.14 -14.28
N SER A 50 19.81 6.05 -14.78
CA SER A 50 19.46 6.88 -15.94
C SER A 50 19.26 6.05 -17.21
N ALA A 51 20.06 5.00 -17.40
CA ALA A 51 19.94 4.08 -18.53
C ALA A 51 18.63 3.28 -18.53
N ASN A 52 18.05 3.01 -17.36
CA ASN A 52 16.85 2.17 -17.20
C ASN A 52 15.62 2.94 -16.70
N LYS A 53 15.70 4.26 -16.56
CA LYS A 53 14.69 5.08 -15.87
C LYS A 53 13.29 4.87 -16.44
N ASP A 54 13.17 4.87 -17.77
CA ASP A 54 11.88 4.85 -18.45
C ASP A 54 11.20 3.50 -18.23
N ASN A 55 11.96 2.40 -18.29
CA ASN A 55 11.45 1.06 -18.03
C ASN A 55 11.02 0.90 -16.56
N ILE A 56 11.86 1.31 -15.61
CA ILE A 56 11.56 1.17 -14.18
C ILE A 56 10.31 1.96 -13.81
N TYR A 57 10.25 3.23 -14.20
CA TYR A 57 9.12 4.09 -13.86
C TYR A 57 7.83 3.70 -14.59
N LEU A 58 7.92 3.25 -15.85
CA LEU A 58 6.75 2.75 -16.58
C LEU A 58 6.17 1.48 -15.94
N ILE A 59 7.02 0.54 -15.54
CA ILE A 59 6.60 -0.69 -14.86
C ILE A 59 5.91 -0.35 -13.54
N VAL A 60 6.52 0.51 -12.72
CA VAL A 60 5.93 0.93 -11.44
C VAL A 60 4.60 1.66 -11.67
N ALA A 61 4.53 2.62 -12.60
CA ALA A 61 3.31 3.34 -12.90
C ALA A 61 2.18 2.38 -13.34
N THR A 62 2.52 1.39 -14.16
CA THR A 62 1.56 0.39 -14.65
C THR A 62 1.05 -0.49 -13.51
N ILE A 63 1.95 -1.11 -12.75
CA ILE A 63 1.59 -2.00 -11.64
C ILE A 63 0.78 -1.24 -10.58
N SER A 64 1.26 -0.08 -10.15
CA SER A 64 0.56 0.76 -9.16
C SER A 64 -0.79 1.24 -9.69
N GLY A 65 -0.89 1.62 -10.96
CA GLY A 65 -2.14 2.00 -11.60
C GLY A 65 -3.16 0.86 -11.65
N THR A 66 -2.73 -0.35 -12.00
CA THR A 66 -3.60 -1.54 -12.02
C THR A 66 -4.10 -1.89 -10.61
N LEU A 67 -3.21 -1.88 -9.62
CA LEU A 67 -3.57 -2.13 -8.22
C LEU A 67 -4.51 -1.06 -7.66
N LEU A 68 -4.30 0.20 -8.02
CA LEU A 68 -5.20 1.30 -7.68
C LEU A 68 -6.62 1.02 -8.21
N GLY A 69 -6.74 0.66 -9.48
CA GLY A 69 -8.02 0.29 -10.09
C GLY A 69 -8.70 -0.89 -9.39
N PHE A 70 -7.94 -1.94 -9.08
CA PHE A 70 -8.45 -3.12 -8.36
C PHE A 70 -9.01 -2.77 -6.97
N ILE A 71 -8.31 -1.94 -6.20
CA ILE A 71 -8.74 -1.52 -4.85
C ILE A 71 -9.99 -0.64 -4.94
N ILE A 72 -10.08 0.25 -5.95
CA ILE A 72 -11.29 1.05 -6.20
C ILE A 72 -12.47 0.15 -6.54
N THR A 73 -12.32 -0.81 -7.48
CA THR A 73 -13.41 -1.73 -7.82
C THR A 73 -13.87 -2.54 -6.60
N SER A 74 -12.92 -3.00 -5.78
CA SER A 74 -13.23 -3.74 -4.54
C SER A 74 -14.06 -2.90 -3.57
N ILE A 75 -13.73 -1.61 -3.39
CA ILE A 75 -14.51 -0.71 -2.52
C ILE A 75 -15.92 -0.49 -3.07
N SER A 76 -16.07 -0.37 -4.39
CA SER A 76 -17.38 -0.20 -5.04
C SER A 76 -18.26 -1.44 -4.87
N VAL A 77 -17.67 -2.65 -4.95
CA VAL A 77 -18.38 -3.90 -4.69
C VAL A 77 -18.85 -3.94 -3.23
N ILE A 78 -17.97 -3.66 -2.27
CA ILE A 78 -18.34 -3.63 -0.84
C ILE A 78 -19.46 -2.61 -0.58
N ALA A 79 -19.37 -1.43 -1.19
CA ALA A 79 -20.39 -0.39 -1.09
C ALA A 79 -21.74 -0.81 -1.70
N ALA A 80 -21.73 -1.54 -2.82
CA ALA A 80 -22.96 -2.04 -3.45
C ALA A 80 -23.70 -3.07 -2.58
N PHE A 81 -22.96 -3.83 -1.75
CA PHE A 81 -23.54 -4.81 -0.82
C PHE A 81 -23.77 -4.25 0.60
N PHE A 82 -23.61 -2.94 0.79
CA PHE A 82 -23.68 -2.30 2.11
C PHE A 82 -25.04 -2.47 2.79
N ASP A 83 -26.14 -2.46 2.04
CA ASP A 83 -27.50 -2.62 2.55
C ASP A 83 -27.97 -4.09 2.62
N SER A 84 -27.09 -5.04 2.32
CA SER A 84 -27.44 -6.46 2.41
C SER A 84 -27.46 -6.93 3.87
N LYS A 85 -28.44 -7.77 4.24
CA LYS A 85 -28.56 -8.39 5.58
C LYS A 85 -27.26 -9.08 6.07
N LYS A 86 -26.38 -9.49 5.16
CA LYS A 86 -25.07 -10.09 5.47
C LYS A 86 -24.06 -9.07 6.02
N LEU A 87 -24.10 -7.82 5.55
CA LEU A 87 -23.22 -6.75 6.04
C LEU A 87 -23.76 -6.02 7.27
N GLU A 88 -25.04 -6.19 7.58
CA GLU A 88 -25.68 -5.55 8.73
C GLU A 88 -25.03 -5.96 10.07
N LEU A 89 -24.64 -7.23 10.20
CA LEU A 89 -23.86 -7.73 11.34
C LEU A 89 -22.50 -7.02 11.48
N ILE A 90 -21.79 -6.80 10.37
CA ILE A 90 -20.46 -6.15 10.38
C ILE A 90 -20.61 -4.65 10.69
N ARG A 91 -21.73 -4.03 10.26
CA ARG A 91 -22.07 -2.63 10.51
C ARG A 91 -22.33 -2.36 12.00
N GLU A 92 -23.02 -3.25 12.69
CA GLU A 92 -23.29 -3.11 14.14
C GLU A 92 -22.02 -3.07 14.99
N TYR A 93 -20.93 -3.69 14.54
CA TYR A 93 -19.65 -3.70 15.28
C TYR A 93 -18.67 -2.58 14.90
N GLY A 94 -19.05 -1.64 14.02
CA GLY A 94 -18.23 -0.48 13.65
C GLY A 94 -16.99 -0.78 12.78
N MET A 95 -16.71 -2.06 12.45
CA MET A 95 -15.56 -2.48 11.63
C MET A 95 -15.59 -1.94 10.19
N VAL A 96 -16.77 -1.57 9.70
CA VAL A 96 -16.96 -1.09 8.33
C VAL A 96 -16.17 0.21 8.10
N ASN A 97 -16.21 1.15 9.04
CA ASN A 97 -15.47 2.41 8.90
C ASN A 97 -13.96 2.20 8.85
N ASP A 98 -13.43 1.27 9.66
CA ASP A 98 -12.01 0.93 9.64
C ASP A 98 -11.61 0.32 8.31
N LEU A 99 -12.43 -0.59 7.77
CA LEU A 99 -12.22 -1.16 6.44
C LEU A 99 -12.13 -0.08 5.36
N PHE A 100 -13.14 0.79 5.25
CA PHE A 100 -13.13 1.88 4.28
C PHE A 100 -11.90 2.77 4.46
N ASN A 101 -11.49 3.07 5.71
CA ASN A 101 -10.27 3.82 5.97
C ASN A 101 -9.00 3.10 5.46
N ILE A 102 -8.92 1.76 5.51
CA ILE A 102 -7.80 0.98 4.94
C ILE A 102 -7.78 1.14 3.42
N PHE A 103 -8.93 0.91 2.78
CA PHE A 103 -9.05 1.04 1.33
C PHE A 103 -8.70 2.45 0.86
N PHE A 104 -9.24 3.49 1.50
CA PHE A 104 -8.92 4.88 1.17
C PHE A 104 -7.46 5.24 1.40
N SER A 105 -6.84 4.75 2.48
CA SER A 105 -5.41 4.95 2.72
C SER A 105 -4.58 4.31 1.61
N THR A 106 -4.93 3.07 1.24
CA THR A 106 -4.28 2.30 0.17
C THR A 106 -4.40 3.00 -1.18
N ILE A 107 -5.60 3.46 -1.53
CA ILE A 107 -5.86 4.27 -2.74
C ILE A 107 -4.97 5.51 -2.78
N LYS A 108 -4.86 6.26 -1.67
CA LYS A 108 -4.02 7.46 -1.62
C LYS A 108 -2.55 7.15 -1.89
N PHE A 109 -1.99 6.14 -1.24
CA PHE A 109 -0.59 5.78 -1.44
C PHE A 109 -0.32 5.24 -2.85
N LEU A 110 -1.19 4.39 -3.40
CA LEU A 110 -1.06 3.89 -4.77
C LEU A 110 -1.20 5.01 -5.81
N ALA A 111 -2.11 5.96 -5.60
CA ALA A 111 -2.26 7.13 -6.47
C ALA A 111 -1.01 8.03 -6.42
N ILE A 112 -0.49 8.31 -5.23
CA ILE A 112 0.76 9.05 -5.03
C ILE A 112 1.92 8.33 -5.72
N THR A 113 2.06 7.03 -5.53
CA THR A 113 3.10 6.19 -6.17
C THR A 113 3.04 6.29 -7.69
N THR A 114 1.84 6.17 -8.25
CA THR A 114 1.58 6.24 -9.69
C THR A 114 1.95 7.63 -10.23
N LEU A 115 1.54 8.70 -9.56
CA LEU A 115 1.88 10.06 -9.95
C LEU A 115 3.39 10.33 -9.89
N ILE A 116 4.07 9.87 -8.82
CA ILE A 116 5.52 10.02 -8.71
C ILE A 116 6.24 9.25 -9.81
N ALA A 117 5.78 8.04 -10.15
CA ALA A 117 6.35 7.26 -11.24
C ALA A 117 6.20 8.00 -12.59
N ILE A 118 5.03 8.55 -12.89
CA ILE A 118 4.81 9.36 -14.09
C ILE A 118 5.70 10.62 -14.09
N LEU A 119 5.78 11.32 -12.96
CA LEU A 119 6.67 12.49 -12.81
C LEU A 119 8.14 12.09 -12.95
N GLY A 120 8.53 10.88 -12.53
CA GLY A 120 9.87 10.35 -12.67
C GLY A 120 10.30 10.12 -14.11
N ILE A 121 9.37 9.80 -15.01
CA ILE A 121 9.63 9.69 -16.45
C ILE A 121 9.96 11.06 -17.03
N ILE A 122 9.18 12.08 -16.67
CA ILE A 122 9.30 13.45 -17.20
C ILE A 122 10.50 14.19 -16.60
N SER A 123 10.83 13.90 -15.34
CA SER A 123 11.80 14.63 -14.55
C SER A 123 13.22 14.08 -14.69
N ASN A 124 14.23 14.97 -14.64
CA ASN A 124 15.66 14.61 -14.65
C ASN A 124 16.24 14.32 -13.25
N TRP A 125 15.43 14.32 -12.20
CA TRP A 125 15.88 14.11 -10.82
C TRP A 125 15.98 12.62 -10.50
N THR A 126 16.96 11.94 -11.09
CA THR A 126 16.96 10.47 -11.18
C THR A 126 17.12 9.76 -9.83
N ILE A 127 18.07 10.19 -8.98
CA ILE A 127 18.39 9.45 -7.75
C ILE A 127 17.30 9.60 -6.68
N LEU A 128 16.80 10.83 -6.47
CA LEU A 128 15.88 11.13 -5.38
C LEU A 128 14.50 10.52 -5.66
N ILE A 129 14.02 10.63 -6.90
CA ILE A 129 12.75 10.03 -7.32
C ILE A 129 12.84 8.50 -7.25
N PHE A 130 13.98 7.91 -7.60
CA PHE A 130 14.19 6.47 -7.50
C PHE A 130 14.02 5.95 -6.07
N TYR A 131 14.69 6.56 -5.08
CA TYR A 131 14.51 6.17 -3.67
C TYR A 131 13.08 6.39 -3.17
N LEU A 132 12.45 7.47 -3.61
CA LEU A 132 11.08 7.81 -3.23
C LEU A 132 10.07 6.82 -3.81
N ILE A 133 10.33 6.28 -5.01
CA ILE A 133 9.55 5.21 -5.62
C ILE A 133 9.74 3.89 -4.90
N ILE A 134 10.97 3.49 -4.58
CA ILE A 134 11.22 2.26 -3.81
C ILE A 134 10.47 2.32 -2.47
N PHE A 135 10.56 3.45 -1.77
CA PHE A 135 9.82 3.67 -0.52
C PHE A 135 8.31 3.46 -0.72
N ASN A 136 7.74 4.11 -1.73
CA ASN A 136 6.31 4.03 -2.01
C ASN A 136 5.86 2.63 -2.47
N VAL A 137 6.67 1.90 -3.22
CA VAL A 137 6.40 0.52 -3.65
C VAL A 137 6.37 -0.42 -2.44
N ILE A 138 7.32 -0.26 -1.51
CA ILE A 138 7.35 -1.06 -0.27
C ILE A 138 6.10 -0.77 0.56
N VAL A 139 5.80 0.52 0.81
CA VAL A 139 4.61 0.93 1.56
C VAL A 139 3.33 0.40 0.91
N SER A 140 3.22 0.53 -0.42
CA SER A 140 2.06 0.03 -1.17
C SER A 140 1.92 -1.49 -1.04
N SER A 141 3.02 -2.24 -1.09
CA SER A 141 3.01 -3.71 -0.93
C SER A 141 2.47 -4.13 0.44
N PHE A 142 2.90 -3.46 1.51
CA PHE A 142 2.37 -3.69 2.85
C PHE A 142 0.87 -3.35 2.96
N LEU A 143 0.45 -2.24 2.36
CA LEU A 143 -0.96 -1.82 2.36
C LEU A 143 -1.86 -2.82 1.63
N ILE A 144 -1.38 -3.37 0.50
CA ILE A 144 -2.11 -4.42 -0.24
C ILE A 144 -2.25 -5.68 0.63
N ALA A 145 -1.19 -6.11 1.31
CA ALA A 145 -1.27 -7.24 2.24
C ALA A 145 -2.30 -6.98 3.37
N CYS A 146 -2.36 -5.76 3.88
CA CYS A 146 -3.36 -5.36 4.87
C CYS A 146 -4.79 -5.40 4.31
N CYS A 147 -5.01 -4.93 3.07
CA CYS A 147 -6.30 -5.03 2.40
C CYS A 147 -6.75 -6.48 2.21
N ILE A 148 -5.84 -7.37 1.82
CA ILE A 148 -6.13 -8.81 1.67
C ILE A 148 -6.51 -9.43 3.02
N TRP A 149 -5.74 -9.14 4.06
CA TRP A 149 -6.02 -9.65 5.41
C TRP A 149 -7.36 -9.15 5.96
N ALA A 150 -7.68 -7.87 5.74
CA ALA A 150 -8.97 -7.30 6.15
C ALA A 150 -10.14 -7.98 5.42
N LEU A 151 -9.99 -8.26 4.13
CA LEU A 151 -10.98 -8.98 3.35
C LEU A 151 -11.15 -10.43 3.84
N GLU A 152 -10.05 -11.13 4.12
CA GLU A 152 -10.08 -12.50 4.64
C GLU A 152 -10.79 -12.58 6.00
N THR A 153 -10.57 -11.59 6.86
CA THR A 153 -11.23 -11.48 8.17
C THR A 153 -12.75 -11.34 8.01
N ILE A 154 -13.20 -10.53 7.03
CA ILE A 154 -14.63 -10.36 6.73
C ILE A 154 -15.25 -11.65 6.20
N ILE A 155 -14.57 -12.33 5.27
CA ILE A 155 -15.06 -13.59 4.69
C ILE A 155 -15.18 -14.67 5.77
N LYS A 156 -14.17 -14.80 6.65
CA LYS A 156 -14.22 -15.74 7.79
C LYS A 156 -15.32 -15.38 8.79
N GLY A 157 -15.55 -14.09 9.04
CA GLY A 157 -16.62 -13.61 9.91
C GLY A 157 -18.03 -13.86 9.36
N LEU A 158 -18.18 -13.91 8.02
CA LEU A 158 -19.46 -14.20 7.34
C LEU A 158 -19.77 -15.69 7.17
N GLY A 159 -18.75 -16.55 7.30
CA GLY A 159 -18.88 -18.00 7.11
C GLY A 159 -19.27 -18.79 8.36
N ASN A 160 -19.28 -18.14 9.53
CA ASN A 160 -19.72 -18.70 10.82
C ASN A 160 -21.04 -18.06 11.27
#